data_AF-A0A2V8HIN2-F1
#
_entry.id   AF-A0A2V8HIN2-F1
#
_cell.length_a   1.000
_cell.length_b   1.000
_cell.length_c   1.000
_cell.angle_alpha   90.00
_cell.angle_beta   90.00
_cell.angle_gamma   90.00
#
_symmetry.space_group_name_H-M   'P 1'
#
loop_
_entity.id
_entity.type
_entity.pdbx_description
1 polymer ?
#
loop_
_entity_poly.entity_id
_entity_poly.type
_entity_poly.pdbx_seq_one_letter_code
_entity_poly.pdbx_strand_id
1 'polypeptide(L)'
;MKRIALLAAVLAAALSTTPSAQGTFRTGVDVVSLNVTIVDTTNHYVTDLDEKDFSVFEDGVKQDLSFFTRKQQPIALSLLLDSSASMEDKLGTLQIAAANFVKRLKSNDTAQVIDFDSRVEIRQGFTSNQNELQSAIQQTSAGGSTSLYNAIYIALKELAKVKAAGDEDVRRQALVLFSDGEDTSSLISFDEVLELAKRSEVAIFTIALRGADTQSKGFHEAE
;
A
#
# COMPACT_ATOMS: atom_id res chain seq x y z
N MET A 1 22.77 89.68 22.69
CA MET A 1 21.33 89.66 22.38
C MET A 1 21.04 88.42 21.54
N LYS A 2 20.34 87.44 22.12
CA LYS A 2 20.13 86.09 21.54
C LYS A 2 18.86 86.09 20.67
N ARG A 3 18.95 85.64 19.42
CA ARG A 3 17.80 85.35 18.56
C ARG A 3 17.46 83.86 18.68
N ILE A 4 16.24 83.58 19.14
CA ILE A 4 15.69 82.24 19.36
C ILE A 4 15.05 81.78 18.04
N ALA A 5 15.49 80.62 17.53
CA ALA A 5 14.87 79.94 16.40
C ALA A 5 13.78 78.99 16.92
N LEU A 6 12.56 79.12 16.39
CA LEU A 6 11.43 78.23 16.65
C LEU A 6 11.55 77.02 15.73
N LEU A 7 11.67 75.82 16.29
CA LEU A 7 11.71 74.56 15.54
C LEU A 7 10.29 73.97 15.51
N ALA A 8 9.66 73.92 14.33
CA ALA A 8 8.39 73.24 14.12
C ALA A 8 8.66 71.76 13.82
N ALA A 9 8.22 70.87 14.72
CA ALA A 9 8.28 69.43 14.50
C ALA A 9 7.04 68.98 13.70
N VAL A 10 7.25 68.51 12.46
CA VAL A 10 6.21 67.87 11.65
C VAL A 10 6.21 66.38 11.99
N LEU A 11 5.11 65.91 12.58
CA LEU A 11 4.88 64.50 12.91
C LEU A 11 4.41 63.77 11.64
N ALA A 12 5.32 63.04 10.99
CA ALA A 12 4.98 62.18 9.86
C ALA A 12 4.29 60.91 10.37
N ALA A 13 2.97 60.81 10.17
CA ALA A 13 2.22 59.58 10.40
C ALA A 13 2.56 58.58 9.28
N ALA A 14 3.28 57.51 9.63
CA ALA A 14 3.54 56.41 8.72
C ALA A 14 2.25 55.57 8.55
N LEU A 15 1.63 55.63 7.37
CA LEU A 15 0.58 54.69 7.00
C LEU A 15 1.21 53.31 6.76
N SER A 16 0.97 52.37 7.66
CA SER A 16 1.32 50.96 7.45
C SER A 16 0.31 50.33 6.49
N THR A 17 0.69 50.16 5.22
CA THR A 17 -0.05 49.32 4.28
C THR A 17 0.17 47.86 4.66
N THR A 18 -0.84 47.22 5.26
CA THR A 18 -0.81 45.78 5.52
C THR A 18 -0.89 45.06 4.17
N PRO A 19 0.06 44.18 3.81
CA PRO A 19 -0.03 43.41 2.58
C PRO A 19 -1.24 42.48 2.68
N SER A 20 -2.18 42.63 1.75
CA SER A 20 -3.31 41.71 1.61
C SER A 20 -2.76 40.31 1.34
N ALA A 21 -2.99 39.38 2.26
CA ALA A 21 -2.70 37.97 2.06
C ALA A 21 -3.52 37.48 0.86
N GLN A 22 -2.88 37.36 -0.31
CA GLN A 22 -3.47 36.67 -1.45
C GLN A 22 -3.69 35.22 -1.03
N GLY A 23 -4.96 34.84 -0.89
CA GLY A 23 -5.34 33.45 -0.67
C GLY A 23 -4.77 32.61 -1.80
N THR A 24 -3.80 31.75 -1.48
CA THR A 24 -3.27 30.79 -2.43
C THR A 24 -4.34 29.74 -2.71
N PHE A 25 -5.01 29.86 -3.85
CA PHE A 25 -5.84 28.78 -4.37
C PHE A 25 -4.93 27.59 -4.67
N ARG A 26 -5.02 26.55 -3.84
CA ARG A 26 -4.37 25.27 -4.09
C ARG A 26 -5.38 24.40 -4.82
N THR A 27 -5.28 24.36 -6.15
CA THR A 27 -5.95 23.32 -6.93
C THR A 27 -5.14 22.04 -6.75
N GLY A 28 -5.65 21.11 -5.92
CA GLY A 28 -5.14 19.75 -5.91
C GLY A 28 -5.64 19.05 -7.18
N VAL A 29 -4.74 18.48 -7.97
CA VAL A 29 -5.13 17.53 -9.01
C VAL A 29 -5.22 16.18 -8.32
N ASP A 30 -6.37 15.52 -8.40
CA ASP A 30 -6.52 14.15 -7.95
C ASP A 30 -5.97 13.25 -9.05
N VAL A 31 -4.76 12.70 -8.84
CA VAL A 31 -4.10 11.81 -9.80
C VAL A 31 -4.40 10.38 -9.39
N VAL A 32 -4.97 9.60 -10.30
CA VAL A 32 -5.25 8.18 -10.07
C VAL A 32 -4.17 7.33 -10.73
N SER A 33 -3.49 6.50 -9.94
CA SER A 33 -2.49 5.56 -10.44
C SER A 33 -3.14 4.25 -10.89
N LEU A 34 -2.94 3.87 -12.15
CA LEU A 34 -3.42 2.60 -12.70
C LEU A 34 -2.27 1.62 -12.90
N ASN A 35 -2.36 0.44 -12.28
CA ASN A 35 -1.45 -0.68 -12.51
C ASN A 35 -2.09 -1.66 -13.50
N VAL A 36 -1.61 -1.68 -14.74
CA VAL A 36 -2.16 -2.51 -15.81
C VAL A 36 -1.25 -3.70 -16.09
N THR A 37 -1.84 -4.90 -16.21
CA THR A 37 -1.16 -6.11 -16.67
C THR A 37 -1.83 -6.57 -17.96
N ILE A 38 -1.04 -6.80 -19.01
CA ILE A 38 -1.55 -7.19 -20.33
C ILE A 38 -1.00 -8.55 -20.68
N VAL A 39 -1.90 -9.44 -21.09
CA VAL A 39 -1.56 -10.78 -21.57
C VAL A 39 -2.16 -10.98 -22.96
N ASP A 40 -1.46 -11.74 -23.79
CA ASP A 40 -1.99 -12.16 -25.09
C ASP A 40 -3.00 -13.31 -24.95
N THR A 41 -3.56 -13.76 -26.08
CA THR A 41 -4.52 -14.89 -26.11
C THR A 41 -3.93 -16.22 -25.67
N THR A 42 -2.60 -16.32 -25.55
CA THR A 42 -1.86 -17.49 -25.06
C THR A 42 -1.35 -17.32 -23.63
N ASN A 43 -1.78 -16.27 -22.93
CA ASN A 43 -1.41 -15.95 -21.55
C ASN A 43 0.07 -15.55 -21.35
N HIS A 44 0.72 -15.05 -22.41
CA HIS A 44 2.04 -14.44 -22.28
C HIS A 44 1.94 -12.95 -22.00
N TYR A 45 2.82 -12.45 -21.12
CA TYR A 45 2.87 -11.02 -20.82
C TYR A 45 3.33 -10.20 -22.02
N VAL A 46 2.52 -9.22 -22.41
CA VAL A 46 2.86 -8.23 -23.43
C VAL A 46 3.62 -7.10 -22.73
N THR A 47 4.85 -6.81 -23.16
CA THR A 47 5.79 -5.92 -22.45
C THR A 47 6.29 -4.74 -23.30
N ASP A 48 5.88 -4.67 -24.55
CA ASP A 48 6.38 -3.75 -25.58
C ASP A 48 5.40 -2.62 -25.95
N LEU A 49 4.27 -2.49 -25.23
CA LEU A 49 3.29 -1.42 -25.45
C LEU A 49 3.78 -0.06 -24.94
N ASP A 50 3.61 0.97 -25.77
CA ASP A 50 3.93 2.37 -25.48
C ASP A 50 2.70 3.12 -24.94
N GLU A 51 2.90 4.32 -24.37
CA GLU A 51 1.82 5.20 -23.89
C GLU A 51 0.71 5.43 -24.93
N LYS A 52 1.09 5.58 -26.21
CA LYS A 52 0.17 5.79 -27.34
C LYS A 52 -0.78 4.61 -27.59
N ASP A 53 -0.46 3.43 -27.07
CA ASP A 53 -1.27 2.22 -27.23
C ASP A 53 -2.40 2.14 -26.18
N PHE A 54 -2.47 3.12 -25.27
CA PHE A 54 -3.48 3.23 -24.23
C PHE A 54 -4.43 4.41 -24.48
N SER A 55 -5.69 4.23 -24.12
CA SER A 55 -6.67 5.30 -23.97
C SER A 55 -7.45 5.05 -22.69
N VAL A 56 -7.30 5.96 -21.73
CA VAL A 56 -7.98 5.89 -20.44
C VAL A 56 -9.26 6.69 -20.51
N PHE A 57 -10.34 6.12 -19.99
CA PHE A 57 -11.65 6.77 -19.91
C PHE A 57 -12.16 6.71 -18.48
N GLU A 58 -12.74 7.80 -18.01
CA GLU A 58 -13.48 7.88 -16.75
C GLU A 58 -14.92 8.31 -17.10
N ASP A 59 -15.89 7.49 -16.72
CA ASP A 59 -17.32 7.69 -17.05
C ASP A 59 -17.58 7.99 -18.53
N GLY A 60 -16.81 7.36 -19.41
CA GLY A 60 -16.89 7.52 -20.88
C GLY A 60 -16.16 8.75 -21.44
N VAL A 61 -15.57 9.59 -20.60
CA VAL A 61 -14.76 10.75 -21.00
C VAL A 61 -13.29 10.36 -21.07
N LYS A 62 -12.62 10.68 -22.18
CA LYS A 62 -11.18 10.40 -22.34
C LYS A 62 -10.36 11.26 -21.38
N GLN A 63 -9.46 10.63 -20.64
CA GLN A 63 -8.53 11.27 -19.71
C GLN A 63 -7.11 11.34 -20.29
N ASP A 64 -6.40 12.41 -19.95
CA ASP A 64 -5.01 12.59 -20.36
C ASP A 64 -4.04 11.83 -19.41
N LEU A 65 -3.13 11.08 -20.00
CA LEU A 65 -2.07 10.38 -19.25
C LEU A 65 -1.00 11.37 -18.81
N SER A 66 -0.92 11.66 -17.51
CA SER A 66 0.08 12.57 -16.96
C SER A 66 1.45 11.90 -16.72
N PHE A 67 1.45 10.58 -16.52
CA PHE A 67 2.67 9.79 -16.27
C PHE A 67 2.49 8.38 -16.84
N PHE A 68 3.50 7.92 -17.59
CA PHE A 68 3.58 6.55 -18.10
C PHE A 68 4.99 5.99 -17.87
N THR A 69 5.07 4.79 -17.28
CA THR A 69 6.34 4.10 -17.09
C THR A 69 6.22 2.62 -17.39
N ARG A 70 7.19 2.11 -18.15
CA ARG A 70 7.43 0.68 -18.38
C ARG A 70 8.50 0.09 -17.47
N LYS A 71 9.23 0.92 -16.73
CA LYS A 71 10.33 0.44 -15.88
C LYS A 71 9.74 -0.50 -14.84
N GLN A 72 10.37 -1.66 -14.66
CA GLN A 72 10.09 -2.52 -13.51
C GLN A 72 10.52 -1.77 -12.25
N GLN A 73 9.55 -1.20 -11.56
CA GLN A 73 9.75 -0.59 -10.25
C GLN A 73 10.01 -1.70 -9.22
N PRO A 74 10.91 -1.46 -8.25
CA PRO A 74 11.04 -2.35 -7.10
C PRO A 74 9.72 -2.46 -6.35
N ILE A 75 9.50 -3.60 -5.69
CA ILE A 75 8.28 -3.85 -4.92
C ILE A 75 8.54 -3.59 -3.44
N ALA A 76 7.57 -2.99 -2.77
CA ALA A 76 7.43 -3.00 -1.32
C ALA A 76 6.27 -3.92 -0.96
N LEU A 77 6.58 -5.04 -0.32
CA LEU A 77 5.64 -6.13 -0.09
C LEU A 77 5.32 -6.32 1.39
N SER A 78 4.04 -6.44 1.72
CA SER A 78 3.61 -6.94 3.03
C SER A 78 3.12 -8.39 2.90
N LEU A 79 3.84 -9.34 3.51
CA LEU A 79 3.43 -10.74 3.61
C LEU A 79 2.64 -10.92 4.91
N LEU A 80 1.35 -11.24 4.81
CA LEU A 80 0.47 -11.51 5.95
C LEU A 80 0.27 -13.01 6.05
N LEU A 81 0.63 -13.56 7.20
CA LEU A 81 0.60 -14.99 7.48
C LEU A 81 -0.45 -15.24 8.56
N ASP A 82 -1.52 -15.93 8.19
CA ASP A 82 -2.53 -16.39 9.12
C ASP A 82 -1.98 -17.58 9.93
N SER A 83 -1.78 -17.34 11.22
CA SER A 83 -1.39 -18.35 12.20
C SER A 83 -2.53 -18.63 13.19
N SER A 84 -3.78 -18.42 12.79
CA SER A 84 -4.93 -18.84 13.59
C SER A 84 -4.98 -20.36 13.80
N ALA A 85 -5.77 -20.82 14.77
CA ALA A 85 -5.90 -22.25 15.06
C ALA A 85 -6.42 -23.08 13.86
N SER A 86 -7.23 -22.51 12.95
CA SER A 86 -7.70 -23.21 11.73
C SER A 86 -6.60 -23.48 10.70
N MET A 87 -5.45 -22.84 10.88
CA MET A 87 -4.28 -22.95 10.01
C MET A 87 -3.24 -23.95 10.53
N GLU A 88 -3.45 -24.59 11.69
CA GLU A 88 -2.46 -25.48 12.33
C GLU A 88 -1.93 -26.56 11.37
N ASP A 89 -2.81 -27.32 10.73
CA ASP A 89 -2.44 -28.36 9.76
C ASP A 89 -1.83 -27.82 8.45
N LYS A 90 -2.09 -26.54 8.15
CA LYS A 90 -1.65 -25.87 6.91
C LYS A 90 -0.39 -25.03 7.13
N LEU A 91 0.03 -24.81 8.37
CA LEU A 91 1.08 -23.85 8.73
C LEU A 91 2.41 -24.24 8.07
N GLY A 92 2.76 -25.52 8.03
CA GLY A 92 3.96 -26.00 7.34
C GLY A 92 3.91 -25.67 5.83
N THR A 93 2.77 -25.87 5.18
CA THR A 93 2.57 -25.51 3.77
C THR A 93 2.63 -23.99 3.55
N LEU A 94 2.03 -23.21 4.46
CA LEU A 94 2.09 -21.76 4.46
C LEU A 94 3.53 -21.27 4.54
N GLN A 95 4.30 -21.76 5.50
CA GLN A 95 5.71 -21.37 5.70
C GLN A 95 6.55 -21.69 4.47
N ILE A 96 6.35 -22.87 3.86
CA ILE A 96 7.04 -23.26 2.62
C ILE A 96 6.67 -22.32 1.46
N ALA A 97 5.37 -22.03 1.28
CA ALA A 97 4.89 -21.16 0.22
C ALA A 97 5.43 -19.73 0.38
N ALA A 98 5.34 -19.15 1.58
CA ALA A 98 5.86 -17.83 1.90
C ALA A 98 7.39 -17.77 1.73
N ALA A 99 8.14 -18.78 2.19
CA ALA A 99 9.58 -18.82 2.02
C ALA A 99 9.99 -18.91 0.53
N ASN A 100 9.26 -19.68 -0.27
CA ASN A 100 9.49 -19.77 -1.72
C ASN A 100 9.13 -18.45 -2.43
N PHE A 101 8.14 -17.71 -1.92
CA PHE A 101 7.83 -16.38 -2.41
C PHE A 101 9.00 -15.42 -2.15
N VAL A 102 9.51 -15.37 -0.91
CA VAL A 102 10.65 -14.53 -0.52
C VAL A 102 11.89 -14.81 -1.37
N LYS A 103 12.17 -16.08 -1.69
CA LYS A 103 13.30 -16.47 -2.56
C LYS A 103 13.22 -15.91 -3.98
N ARG A 104 12.03 -15.54 -4.45
CA ARG A 104 11.81 -14.98 -5.79
C ARG A 104 11.90 -13.45 -5.83
N LEU A 105 11.98 -12.79 -4.66
CA LEU A 105 12.19 -11.35 -4.58
C LEU A 105 13.55 -10.98 -5.17
N LYS A 106 13.60 -9.87 -5.89
CA LYS A 106 14.84 -9.29 -6.41
C LYS A 106 15.59 -8.58 -5.29
N SER A 107 16.86 -8.31 -5.51
CA SER A 107 17.73 -7.64 -4.52
C SER A 107 17.30 -6.21 -4.18
N ASN A 108 16.56 -5.55 -5.07
CA ASN A 108 16.01 -4.21 -4.87
C ASN A 108 14.57 -4.21 -4.33
N ASP A 109 13.93 -5.38 -4.20
CA ASP A 109 12.63 -5.50 -3.56
C ASP A 109 12.81 -5.48 -2.03
N THR A 110 11.81 -4.96 -1.33
CA THR A 110 11.74 -5.03 0.13
C THR A 110 10.44 -5.69 0.54
N ALA A 111 10.51 -6.50 1.60
CA ALA A 111 9.32 -7.10 2.18
C ALA A 111 9.31 -6.98 3.70
N GLN A 112 8.12 -7.03 4.27
CA GLN A 112 7.89 -7.23 5.69
C GLN A 112 7.07 -8.51 5.90
N VAL A 113 7.19 -9.10 7.09
CA VAL A 113 6.41 -10.27 7.50
C VAL A 113 5.55 -9.87 8.68
N ILE A 114 4.24 -9.99 8.49
CA ILE A 114 3.22 -9.80 9.51
C ILE A 114 2.59 -11.15 9.78
N ASP A 115 2.63 -11.55 11.04
CA ASP A 115 1.97 -12.73 11.57
C ASP A 115 0.68 -12.30 12.25
N PHE A 116 -0.42 -13.01 12.04
CA PHE A 116 -1.67 -12.68 12.70
C PHE A 116 -2.50 -13.89 13.11
N ASP A 117 -3.07 -13.75 14.30
CA ASP A 117 -4.03 -14.64 14.92
C ASP A 117 -5.08 -13.79 15.68
N SER A 118 -5.23 -13.98 16.99
CA SER A 118 -5.90 -13.07 17.92
C SER A 118 -5.25 -11.67 17.98
N ARG A 119 -3.97 -11.57 17.60
CA ARG A 119 -3.17 -10.35 17.57
C ARG A 119 -2.49 -10.22 16.22
N VAL A 120 -2.01 -9.02 15.91
CA VAL A 120 -1.24 -8.74 14.71
C VAL A 120 0.17 -8.34 15.13
N GLU A 121 1.17 -9.10 14.69
CA GLU A 121 2.57 -8.91 15.05
C GLU A 121 3.43 -8.70 13.80
N ILE A 122 4.15 -7.59 13.74
CA ILE A 122 5.17 -7.35 12.71
C ILE A 122 6.42 -8.13 13.12
N ARG A 123 6.55 -9.38 12.64
CA ARG A 123 7.70 -10.26 12.93
C ARG A 123 9.00 -9.72 12.35
N GLN A 124 8.92 -9.09 11.19
CA GLN A 124 10.05 -8.47 10.51
C GLN A 124 9.57 -7.25 9.72
N GLY A 125 10.15 -6.09 9.99
CA GLY A 125 9.90 -4.87 9.21
C GLY A 125 10.56 -4.93 7.82
N PHE A 126 10.28 -3.93 6.98
CA PHE A 126 10.77 -3.88 5.60
C PHE A 126 12.29 -4.07 5.51
N THR A 127 12.70 -5.11 4.80
CA THR A 127 14.11 -5.46 4.53
C THR A 127 14.22 -6.12 3.15
N SER A 128 15.38 -5.99 2.51
CA SER A 128 15.74 -6.79 1.32
C SER A 128 16.51 -8.07 1.71
N ASN A 129 16.78 -8.28 3.00
CA ASN A 129 17.47 -9.47 3.49
C ASN A 129 16.53 -10.67 3.52
N GLN A 130 16.65 -11.54 2.51
CA GLN A 130 15.84 -12.75 2.39
C GLN A 130 16.01 -13.74 3.54
N ASN A 131 17.13 -13.72 4.27
CA ASN A 131 17.34 -14.63 5.40
C ASN A 131 16.54 -14.17 6.63
N GLU A 132 16.54 -12.86 6.92
CA GLU A 132 15.71 -12.27 7.99
C GLU A 132 14.23 -12.58 7.76
N LEU A 133 13.76 -12.40 6.52
CA LEU A 133 12.39 -12.71 6.13
C LEU A 133 12.05 -14.20 6.31
N GLN A 134 12.93 -15.10 5.87
CA GLN A 134 12.73 -16.54 6.03
C GLN A 134 12.72 -16.97 7.49
N SER A 135 13.60 -16.40 8.33
CA SER A 135 13.61 -16.66 9.76
C SER A 135 12.32 -16.18 10.44
N ALA A 136 11.82 -15.01 10.07
CA ALA A 136 10.55 -14.49 10.59
C ALA A 136 9.35 -15.38 10.22
N ILE A 137 9.32 -15.90 8.98
CA ILE A 137 8.28 -16.85 8.53
C ILE A 137 8.33 -18.14 9.37
N GLN A 138 9.52 -18.71 9.59
CA GLN A 138 9.70 -19.98 10.30
C GLN A 138 9.35 -19.91 11.80
N GLN A 139 9.35 -18.72 12.39
CA GLN A 139 9.01 -18.50 13.79
C GLN A 139 7.51 -18.38 14.06
N THR A 140 6.68 -18.41 13.02
CA THR A 140 5.22 -18.42 13.18
C THR A 140 4.75 -19.72 13.82
N SER A 141 3.73 -19.62 14.67
CA SER A 141 3.13 -20.76 15.38
C SER A 141 1.63 -20.59 15.39
N ALA A 142 0.89 -21.66 15.11
CA ALA A 142 -0.56 -21.61 15.06
C ALA A 142 -1.18 -21.47 16.45
N GLY A 143 -2.26 -20.71 16.57
CA GLY A 143 -3.05 -20.57 17.79
C GLY A 143 -4.08 -19.44 17.70
N GLY A 144 -4.95 -19.33 18.70
CA GLY A 144 -5.85 -18.18 18.82
C GLY A 144 -6.96 -18.09 17.77
N SER A 145 -7.64 -16.94 17.75
CA SER A 145 -8.67 -16.56 16.78
C SER A 145 -8.05 -15.94 15.52
N THR A 146 -8.85 -15.32 14.66
CA THR A 146 -8.41 -14.77 13.37
C THR A 146 -8.80 -13.30 13.26
N SER A 147 -7.80 -12.42 13.32
CA SER A 147 -7.96 -10.95 13.22
C SER A 147 -7.53 -10.42 11.86
N LEU A 148 -8.15 -10.97 10.82
CA LEU A 148 -7.85 -10.72 9.41
C LEU A 148 -7.99 -9.23 9.04
N TYR A 149 -9.10 -8.59 9.39
CA TYR A 149 -9.34 -7.18 9.06
C TYR A 149 -8.34 -6.25 9.76
N ASN A 150 -8.01 -6.52 11.03
CA ASN A 150 -6.95 -5.81 11.73
C ASN A 150 -5.60 -5.96 11.04
N ALA A 151 -5.26 -7.17 10.57
CA ALA A 151 -4.01 -7.46 9.90
C ALA A 151 -3.88 -6.69 8.58
N ILE A 152 -4.93 -6.69 7.75
CA ILE A 152 -4.97 -5.92 6.50
C ILE A 152 -4.84 -4.44 6.79
N TYR A 153 -5.58 -3.91 7.76
CA TYR A 153 -5.52 -2.50 8.14
C TYR A 153 -4.09 -2.07 8.52
N ILE A 154 -3.44 -2.83 9.41
CA ILE A 154 -2.06 -2.55 9.85
C ILE A 154 -1.10 -2.61 8.66
N ALA A 155 -1.21 -3.64 7.82
CA ALA A 155 -0.36 -3.79 6.65
C ALA A 155 -0.47 -2.62 5.67
N LEU A 156 -1.70 -2.14 5.38
CA LEU A 156 -1.92 -0.97 4.54
C LEU A 156 -1.31 0.30 5.16
N LYS A 157 -1.39 0.45 6.49
CA LYS A 157 -0.74 1.57 7.19
C LYS A 157 0.79 1.48 7.16
N GLU A 158 1.37 0.30 7.29
CA GLU A 158 2.82 0.11 7.17
C GLU A 158 3.31 0.38 5.74
N LEU A 159 2.60 -0.12 4.73
CA LEU A 159 2.92 0.16 3.32
C LEU A 159 2.86 1.67 3.03
N ALA A 160 1.87 2.39 3.55
CA ALA A 160 1.78 3.85 3.40
C ALA A 160 2.97 4.62 4.02
N LYS A 161 3.74 4.01 4.93
CA LYS A 161 4.97 4.61 5.48
C LYS A 161 6.17 4.43 4.55
N VAL A 162 6.12 3.49 3.61
CA VAL A 162 7.16 3.29 2.60
C VAL A 162 7.05 4.40 1.56
N LYS A 163 7.68 5.54 1.88
CA LYS A 163 7.73 6.71 1.00
C LYS A 163 8.94 6.61 0.07
N ALA A 164 8.73 6.98 -1.18
CA ALA A 164 9.82 7.18 -2.13
C ALA A 164 10.67 8.37 -1.66
N ALA A 165 11.99 8.20 -1.58
CA ALA A 165 12.93 9.29 -1.32
C ALA A 165 13.18 10.17 -2.58
N GLY A 166 12.63 9.76 -3.73
CA GLY A 166 12.65 10.44 -5.02
C GLY A 166 11.98 9.56 -6.11
N ASP A 167 11.81 10.07 -7.33
CA ASP A 167 11.10 9.38 -8.42
C ASP A 167 11.67 8.00 -8.78
N GLU A 168 12.98 7.81 -8.61
CA GLU A 168 13.67 6.53 -8.88
C GLU A 168 13.48 5.49 -7.76
N ASP A 169 12.93 5.88 -6.60
CA ASP A 169 12.69 5.01 -5.44
C ASP A 169 11.19 4.75 -5.20
N VAL A 170 10.36 5.09 -6.20
CA VAL A 170 8.93 4.76 -6.21
C VAL A 170 8.79 3.24 -6.31
N ARG A 171 8.18 2.66 -5.28
CA ARG A 171 7.97 1.22 -5.15
C ARG A 171 6.52 0.87 -5.41
N ARG A 172 6.29 -0.18 -6.19
CA ARG A 172 4.96 -0.77 -6.29
C ARG A 172 4.63 -1.42 -4.96
N GLN A 173 3.49 -1.04 -4.38
CA GLN A 173 3.06 -1.57 -3.09
C GLN A 173 2.13 -2.76 -3.31
N ALA A 174 2.42 -3.86 -2.62
CA ALA A 174 1.59 -5.05 -2.67
C ALA A 174 1.42 -5.66 -1.28
N LEU A 175 0.25 -6.23 -1.06
CA LEU A 175 -0.08 -7.05 0.09
C LEU A 175 -0.36 -8.46 -0.42
N VAL A 176 0.28 -9.47 0.17
CA VAL A 176 -0.03 -10.87 -0.08
C VAL A 176 -0.49 -11.51 1.21
N LEU A 177 -1.73 -11.98 1.22
CA LEU A 177 -2.38 -12.63 2.35
C LEU A 177 -2.39 -14.14 2.17
N PHE A 178 -1.88 -14.88 3.16
CA PHE A 178 -2.03 -16.32 3.27
C PHE A 178 -3.00 -16.63 4.39
N SER A 179 -4.19 -17.14 4.08
CA SER A 179 -5.27 -17.40 5.05
C SER A 179 -6.28 -18.40 4.47
N ASP A 180 -7.18 -18.93 5.31
CA ASP A 180 -8.39 -19.62 4.88
C ASP A 180 -9.64 -18.73 4.83
N GLY A 181 -9.52 -17.46 5.26
CA GLY A 181 -10.41 -16.35 4.88
C GLY A 181 -11.47 -15.94 5.90
N GLU A 182 -11.54 -16.59 7.06
CA GLU A 182 -12.50 -16.22 8.11
C GLU A 182 -11.93 -15.15 9.05
N ASP A 183 -12.74 -14.15 9.40
CA ASP A 183 -12.44 -13.20 10.48
C ASP A 183 -13.34 -13.51 11.69
N THR A 184 -12.76 -13.58 12.88
CA THR A 184 -13.49 -13.96 14.10
C THR A 184 -13.27 -13.01 15.28
N SER A 185 -12.27 -12.14 15.20
CA SER A 185 -11.89 -11.28 16.33
C SER A 185 -11.43 -9.88 15.96
N SER A 186 -11.57 -9.45 14.71
CA SER A 186 -11.19 -8.07 14.37
C SER A 186 -12.07 -7.04 15.07
N LEU A 187 -11.45 -5.92 15.42
CA LEU A 187 -12.13 -4.76 16.01
C LEU A 187 -12.54 -3.76 14.92
N ILE A 188 -11.91 -3.84 13.76
CA ILE A 188 -12.17 -3.02 12.59
C ILE A 188 -13.14 -3.79 11.69
N SER A 189 -14.13 -3.08 11.15
CA SER A 189 -15.12 -3.67 10.24
C SER A 189 -14.56 -3.91 8.84
N PHE A 190 -15.19 -4.82 8.09
CA PHE A 190 -14.87 -5.06 6.69
C PHE A 190 -14.97 -3.77 5.85
N ASP A 191 -16.02 -2.97 6.05
CA ASP A 191 -16.26 -1.75 5.27
C ASP A 191 -15.14 -0.70 5.49
N GLU A 192 -14.67 -0.53 6.72
CA GLU A 192 -13.54 0.37 7.03
C GLU A 192 -12.24 -0.10 6.35
N VAL A 193 -11.97 -1.41 6.35
CA VAL A 193 -10.80 -1.97 5.66
C VAL A 193 -10.94 -1.83 4.14
N LEU A 194 -12.13 -2.06 3.60
CA LEU A 194 -12.42 -1.92 2.17
C LEU A 194 -12.24 -0.46 1.71
N GLU A 195 -12.74 0.51 2.47
CA GLU A 195 -12.51 1.92 2.18
C GLU A 195 -11.03 2.28 2.22
N LEU A 196 -10.29 1.80 3.23
CA LEU A 196 -8.85 2.02 3.31
C LEU A 196 -8.11 1.38 2.12
N ALA A 197 -8.49 0.16 1.75
CA ALA A 197 -7.91 -0.57 0.62
C ALA A 197 -8.16 0.17 -0.70
N LYS A 198 -9.40 0.62 -0.96
CA LYS A 198 -9.77 1.39 -2.16
C LYS A 198 -9.00 2.69 -2.28
N ARG A 199 -8.71 3.34 -1.15
CA ARG A 199 -7.92 4.59 -1.10
C ARG A 199 -6.42 4.35 -1.14
N SER A 200 -5.98 3.12 -0.89
CA SER A 200 -4.58 2.74 -0.99
C SER A 200 -4.24 2.38 -2.43
N GLU A 201 -3.06 2.76 -2.91
CA GLU A 201 -2.54 2.30 -4.20
C GLU A 201 -1.90 0.90 -4.10
N VAL A 202 -2.36 0.08 -3.14
CA VAL A 202 -1.79 -1.23 -2.81
C VAL A 202 -2.54 -2.32 -3.56
N ALA A 203 -1.82 -3.14 -4.33
CA ALA A 203 -2.39 -4.35 -4.90
C ALA A 203 -2.51 -5.44 -3.82
N ILE A 204 -3.73 -5.96 -3.61
CA ILE A 204 -3.98 -7.00 -2.60
C ILE A 204 -4.18 -8.35 -3.30
N PHE A 205 -3.37 -9.34 -2.94
CA PHE A 205 -3.44 -10.71 -3.43
C PHE A 205 -3.75 -11.66 -2.28
N THR A 206 -4.68 -12.58 -2.49
CA THR A 206 -5.05 -13.60 -1.49
C THR A 206 -4.66 -14.98 -1.98
N ILE A 207 -3.93 -15.71 -1.15
CA ILE A 207 -3.54 -17.11 -1.37
C ILE A 207 -4.30 -17.94 -0.34
N ALA A 208 -5.37 -18.58 -0.83
CA ALA A 208 -6.18 -19.47 0.00
C ALA A 208 -5.50 -20.84 0.13
N LEU A 209 -5.20 -21.26 1.36
CA LEU A 209 -4.67 -22.59 1.63
C LEU A 209 -5.83 -23.55 1.90
N ARG A 210 -6.26 -24.26 0.85
CA ARG A 210 -7.30 -25.29 0.95
C ARG A 210 -6.68 -26.62 1.36
N GLY A 211 -7.27 -27.27 2.36
CA GLY A 211 -6.93 -28.66 2.69
C GLY A 211 -7.32 -29.62 1.56
N ALA A 212 -6.75 -30.82 1.55
CA ALA A 212 -6.95 -31.81 0.50
C ALA A 212 -8.41 -32.30 0.33
N ASP A 213 -9.30 -32.03 1.29
CA ASP A 213 -10.62 -32.67 1.40
C ASP A 213 -11.85 -31.76 1.18
N THR A 214 -11.71 -30.55 0.67
CA THR A 214 -12.89 -29.68 0.44
C THR A 214 -13.28 -29.63 -1.04
N GLN A 215 -14.17 -30.55 -1.43
CA GLN A 215 -14.99 -30.44 -2.63
C GLN A 215 -15.70 -29.07 -2.63
N SER A 216 -15.42 -28.32 -3.70
CA SER A 216 -15.89 -26.96 -3.95
C SER A 216 -17.42 -26.82 -3.83
N LYS A 217 -17.91 -26.03 -2.86
CA LYS A 217 -19.08 -25.19 -3.11
C LYS A 217 -18.57 -23.88 -3.70
N GLY A 218 -18.94 -23.65 -4.95
CA GLY A 218 -18.47 -22.52 -5.75
C GLY A 218 -18.82 -21.18 -5.11
N PHE A 219 -18.00 -20.18 -5.44
CA PHE A 219 -18.31 -18.78 -5.22
C PHE A 219 -19.61 -18.44 -5.93
N HIS A 220 -20.56 -17.87 -5.21
CA HIS A 220 -21.63 -17.08 -5.82
C HIS A 220 -21.11 -15.63 -5.89
N GLU A 221 -20.94 -15.11 -7.10
CA GLU A 221 -20.80 -13.68 -7.32
C GLU A 221 -21.97 -12.96 -6.65
N ALA A 222 -21.66 -11.89 -5.93
CA ALA A 222 -22.66 -10.94 -5.47
C ALA A 222 -23.13 -10.13 -6.69
N GLU A 223 -24.43 -10.19 -6.99
CA GLU A 223 -25.12 -9.27 -7.91
C GLU A 223 -25.16 -7.83 -7.35
#